data_AF-A0A946EWG1-F1
#
_entry.id   AF-A0A946EWG1-F1
#
_cell.length_a   1.000
_cell.length_b   1.000
_cell.length_c   1.000
_cell.angle_alpha   90.00
_cell.angle_beta   90.00
_cell.angle_gamma   90.00
#
_symmetry.space_group_name_H-M   'P 1'
#
loop_
_entity.id
_entity.type
_entity.pdbx_description
1 polymer ?
#
loop_
_entity_poly.entity_id
_entity_poly.type
_entity_poly.pdbx_seq_one_letter_code
_entity_poly.pdbx_strand_id
1 'polypeptide(L)'
;PRLRRLKGPVSAHPVYAAALRHPRILEVVSSLIGHGLRYNGDKLNMKWSGYGSAVEWHQDWAFYPHTNDDLLAVGIALDDMTPENGCMLMAPGTHKGPIYDHHEDGVFVGAITDGRFDSARPAEVTMTAGSISLHHARIAHGSRPNHSDAPRRLLLFQYCALDSWPLLGSGTWDAFNATIIRGEPTWEPRVTEVPVRIPMPSPERAGSIYEIQTQMRAPVLGDAPR
;
A
#
# COMPACT_ATOMS: atom_id res chain seq x y z
N PRO A 1 -6.61 23.52 -4.98
CA PRO A 1 -5.78 22.38 -4.53
C PRO A 1 -5.57 21.35 -5.65
N ARG A 2 -4.34 20.86 -5.86
CA ARG A 2 -4.06 19.79 -6.83
C ARG A 2 -4.43 18.43 -6.23
N LEU A 3 -5.17 17.61 -6.97
CA LEU A 3 -5.65 16.30 -6.49
C LEU A 3 -4.49 15.31 -6.29
N ARG A 4 -4.29 14.78 -5.08
CA ARG A 4 -3.17 13.86 -4.79
C ARG A 4 -3.57 12.39 -4.79
N ARG A 5 -4.85 12.12 -4.51
CA ARG A 5 -5.37 10.76 -4.38
C ARG A 5 -6.86 10.71 -4.70
N LEU A 6 -7.26 9.66 -5.40
CA LEU A 6 -8.64 9.16 -5.37
C LEU A 6 -8.68 7.90 -4.50
N LYS A 7 -9.60 7.88 -3.53
CA LYS A 7 -9.94 6.67 -2.76
C LYS A 7 -11.13 5.99 -3.46
N GLY A 8 -11.14 4.66 -3.56
CA GLY A 8 -12.29 3.97 -4.16
C GLY A 8 -12.48 4.10 -5.68
N PRO A 9 -11.44 4.24 -6.55
CA PRO A 9 -11.67 4.31 -8.00
C PRO A 9 -12.52 3.16 -8.58
N VAL A 10 -12.45 1.94 -8.05
CA VAL A 10 -13.25 0.76 -8.44
C VAL A 10 -14.75 1.05 -8.38
N SER A 11 -15.21 1.75 -7.34
CA SER A 11 -16.62 2.13 -7.19
C SER A 11 -16.99 3.33 -8.07
N ALA A 12 -16.01 4.10 -8.55
CA ALA A 12 -16.23 5.32 -9.32
C ALA A 12 -16.39 5.08 -10.82
N HIS A 13 -15.75 4.04 -11.40
CA HIS A 13 -15.87 3.75 -12.83
C HIS A 13 -15.57 2.27 -13.15
N PRO A 14 -16.35 1.62 -14.06
CA PRO A 14 -16.22 0.20 -14.38
C PRO A 14 -14.83 -0.22 -14.91
N VAL A 15 -14.09 0.71 -15.54
CA VAL A 15 -12.72 0.42 -16.02
C VAL A 15 -11.78 -0.03 -14.89
N TYR A 16 -11.93 0.52 -13.69
CA TYR A 16 -11.11 0.16 -12.54
C TYR A 16 -11.53 -1.20 -11.97
N ALA A 17 -12.83 -1.50 -11.96
CA ALA A 17 -13.35 -2.81 -11.59
C ALA A 17 -12.91 -3.91 -12.58
N ALA A 18 -12.81 -3.58 -13.87
CA ALA A 18 -12.26 -4.47 -14.89
C ALA A 18 -10.75 -4.68 -14.71
N ALA A 19 -9.99 -3.63 -14.41
CA ALA A 19 -8.56 -3.72 -14.13
C ALA A 19 -8.25 -4.56 -12.87
N LEU A 20 -9.03 -4.39 -11.80
CA LEU A 20 -8.94 -5.21 -10.58
C LEU A 20 -9.14 -6.71 -10.87
N ARG A 21 -9.92 -7.04 -11.91
CA ARG A 21 -10.26 -8.43 -12.29
C ARG A 21 -9.50 -8.91 -13.53
N HIS A 22 -8.47 -8.19 -13.97
CA HIS A 22 -7.76 -8.51 -15.21
C HIS A 22 -7.11 -9.90 -15.11
N PRO A 23 -7.36 -10.86 -16.02
CA PRO A 23 -6.90 -12.25 -15.90
C PRO A 23 -5.39 -12.39 -15.67
N ARG A 24 -4.57 -11.66 -16.43
CA ARG A 24 -3.10 -11.65 -16.27
C ARG A 24 -2.61 -11.16 -14.90
N ILE A 25 -3.30 -10.19 -14.29
CA ILE A 25 -2.95 -9.71 -12.95
C ILE A 25 -3.29 -10.79 -11.93
N LEU A 26 -4.50 -11.34 -12.02
CA LEU A 26 -4.96 -12.37 -11.10
C LEU A 26 -4.16 -13.68 -11.21
N GLU A 27 -3.64 -14.02 -12.39
CA GLU A 27 -2.73 -15.16 -12.56
C GLU A 27 -1.42 -14.97 -11.78
N VAL A 28 -0.77 -13.81 -11.92
CA VAL A 28 0.45 -13.50 -11.18
C VAL A 28 0.18 -13.44 -9.67
N VAL A 29 -0.89 -12.76 -9.24
CA VAL A 29 -1.29 -12.69 -7.83
C VAL A 29 -1.56 -14.09 -7.28
N SER A 30 -2.33 -14.93 -8.00
CA SER A 30 -2.63 -16.28 -7.52
C SER A 30 -1.39 -17.17 -7.38
N SER A 31 -0.36 -16.95 -8.20
CA SER A 31 0.90 -17.69 -8.09
C SER A 31 1.69 -17.36 -6.82
N LEU A 32 1.41 -16.23 -6.18
CA LEU A 32 2.13 -15.73 -5.00
C LEU A 32 1.37 -15.96 -3.68
N ILE A 33 0.04 -15.78 -3.67
CA ILE A 33 -0.78 -15.81 -2.44
C ILE A 33 -1.93 -16.82 -2.48
N GLY A 34 -1.94 -17.73 -3.47
CA GLY A 34 -2.93 -18.79 -3.61
C GLY A 34 -4.12 -18.44 -4.52
N HIS A 35 -4.99 -19.43 -4.78
CA HIS A 35 -6.04 -19.31 -5.79
C HIS A 35 -7.32 -18.61 -5.32
N GLY A 36 -7.63 -18.70 -4.03
CA GLY A 36 -8.73 -17.93 -3.42
C GLY A 36 -8.25 -16.51 -3.16
N LEU A 37 -8.93 -15.52 -3.74
CA LEU A 37 -8.50 -14.12 -3.68
C LEU A 37 -9.64 -13.21 -3.21
N ARG A 38 -9.28 -12.26 -2.36
CA ARG A 38 -10.10 -11.13 -1.93
C ARG A 38 -9.44 -9.81 -2.28
N TYR A 39 -10.28 -8.79 -2.36
CA TYR A 39 -9.92 -7.41 -2.54
C TYR A 39 -9.94 -6.66 -1.20
N ASN A 40 -8.86 -5.95 -0.85
CA ASN A 40 -8.72 -5.26 0.45
C ASN A 40 -8.57 -3.72 0.33
N GLY A 41 -8.67 -3.16 -0.88
CA GLY A 41 -8.66 -1.71 -1.06
C GLY A 41 -7.99 -1.24 -2.35
N ASP A 42 -8.34 -0.02 -2.74
CA ASP A 42 -7.88 0.61 -3.96
C ASP A 42 -7.64 2.10 -3.79
N LYS A 43 -6.70 2.61 -4.57
CA LYS A 43 -6.34 4.02 -4.58
C LYS A 43 -5.65 4.36 -5.87
N LEU A 44 -5.91 5.55 -6.40
CA LEU A 44 -5.10 6.15 -7.46
C LEU A 44 -4.27 7.26 -6.84
N ASN A 45 -2.95 7.07 -6.78
CA ASN A 45 -2.02 8.08 -6.29
C ASN A 45 -1.47 8.90 -7.45
N MET A 46 -1.50 10.22 -7.31
CA MET A 46 -1.06 11.17 -8.33
C MET A 46 0.09 12.02 -7.80
N LYS A 47 1.18 12.09 -8.57
CA LYS A 47 2.17 13.15 -8.45
C LYS A 47 2.17 13.93 -9.76
N TRP A 48 1.83 15.21 -9.69
CA TRP A 48 1.80 16.09 -10.85
C TRP A 48 3.20 16.62 -11.18
N SER A 49 3.33 17.15 -12.39
CA SER A 49 4.49 17.93 -12.83
C SER A 49 4.90 18.99 -11.79
N GLY A 50 6.15 18.91 -11.34
CA GLY A 50 6.77 19.76 -10.31
C GLY A 50 6.05 19.75 -8.96
N TYR A 51 5.13 18.82 -8.71
CA TYR A 51 4.33 18.77 -7.50
C TYR A 51 3.86 17.35 -7.18
N GLY A 52 4.40 16.76 -6.12
CA GLY A 52 3.85 15.55 -5.54
C GLY A 52 4.40 15.36 -4.14
N SER A 53 3.53 15.13 -3.16
CA SER A 53 3.99 14.86 -1.79
C SER A 53 4.76 13.54 -1.75
N ALA A 54 5.82 13.51 -0.93
CA ALA A 54 6.44 12.27 -0.54
C ALA A 54 5.43 11.36 0.15
N VAL A 55 5.73 10.07 0.13
CA VAL A 55 5.14 9.09 1.03
C VAL A 55 6.31 8.49 1.80
N GLU A 56 6.34 8.73 3.11
CA GLU A 56 7.40 8.26 3.99
C GLU A 56 7.48 6.74 4.01
N TRP A 57 8.63 6.22 4.44
CA TRP A 57 8.84 4.78 4.59
C TRP A 57 7.77 4.16 5.47
N HIS A 58 7.09 3.13 4.98
CA HIS A 58 6.04 2.44 5.72
C HIS A 58 5.97 0.96 5.32
N GLN A 59 5.30 0.18 6.16
CA GLN A 59 4.86 -1.18 5.84
C GLN A 59 3.35 -1.15 5.80
N ASP A 60 2.78 -1.58 4.68
CA ASP A 60 1.34 -1.58 4.45
C ASP A 60 0.61 -2.45 5.48
N TRP A 61 1.26 -3.54 5.93
CA TRP A 61 0.84 -4.42 7.01
C TRP A 61 0.51 -3.68 8.33
N ALA A 62 1.21 -2.58 8.63
CA ALA A 62 0.96 -1.81 9.84
C ALA A 62 -0.41 -1.10 9.84
N PHE A 63 -1.00 -0.87 8.65
CA PHE A 63 -2.30 -0.22 8.52
C PHE A 63 -3.46 -1.21 8.59
N TYR A 64 -3.25 -2.44 8.11
CA TYR A 64 -4.28 -3.45 7.98
C TYR A 64 -3.72 -4.85 8.28
N PRO A 65 -3.34 -5.14 9.54
CA PRO A 65 -2.81 -6.47 9.87
C PRO A 65 -3.91 -7.53 9.75
N HIS A 66 -3.54 -8.72 9.29
CA HIS A 66 -4.43 -9.85 9.04
C HIS A 66 -3.98 -11.11 9.81
N THR A 67 -4.78 -12.18 9.74
CA THR A 67 -4.47 -13.48 10.35
C THR A 67 -3.26 -14.19 9.73
N ASN A 68 -2.94 -13.88 8.47
CA ASN A 68 -1.72 -14.28 7.78
C ASN A 68 -1.28 -13.17 6.82
N ASP A 69 -0.03 -13.19 6.36
CA ASP A 69 0.58 -12.09 5.61
C ASP A 69 0.58 -12.29 4.08
N ASP A 70 -0.22 -13.22 3.55
CA ASP A 70 -0.41 -13.44 2.12
C ASP A 70 -1.25 -12.32 1.47
N LEU A 71 -0.68 -11.11 1.49
CA LEU A 71 -1.23 -9.85 1.02
C LEU A 71 -0.24 -9.14 0.10
N LEU A 72 -0.77 -8.67 -1.03
CA LEU A 72 0.00 -7.98 -2.05
C LEU A 72 -0.67 -6.66 -2.43
N ALA A 73 0.15 -5.62 -2.58
CA ALA A 73 -0.24 -4.44 -3.33
C ALA A 73 0.28 -4.56 -4.77
N VAL A 74 -0.61 -4.36 -5.73
CA VAL A 74 -0.31 -4.32 -7.16
C VAL A 74 -0.48 -2.90 -7.65
N GLY A 75 0.59 -2.31 -8.19
CA GLY A 75 0.58 -0.97 -8.78
C GLY A 75 0.63 -1.03 -10.30
N ILE A 76 -0.38 -0.49 -10.98
CA ILE A 76 -0.42 -0.31 -12.43
C ILE A 76 0.06 1.10 -12.79
N ALA A 77 1.11 1.17 -13.59
CA ALA A 77 1.67 2.44 -14.06
C ALA A 77 0.79 3.04 -15.16
N LEU A 78 0.15 4.19 -14.89
CA LEU A 78 -0.61 4.92 -15.92
C LEU A 78 0.27 5.94 -16.68
N ASP A 79 1.39 6.30 -16.07
CA ASP A 79 2.47 7.08 -16.67
C ASP A 79 3.78 6.31 -16.44
N ASP A 80 4.84 6.65 -17.16
CA ASP A 80 6.19 6.14 -16.87
C ASP A 80 6.59 6.48 -15.43
N MET A 81 7.37 5.60 -14.80
CA MET A 81 7.85 5.71 -13.43
C MET A 81 9.36 5.82 -13.47
N THR A 82 9.88 6.99 -13.13
CA THR A 82 11.31 7.29 -13.14
C THR A 82 11.75 7.79 -11.76
N PRO A 83 13.05 7.78 -11.45
CA PRO A 83 13.56 8.36 -10.21
C PRO A 83 13.15 9.83 -10.05
N GLU A 84 13.19 10.61 -11.14
CA GLU A 84 12.93 12.06 -11.16
C GLU A 84 11.45 12.40 -10.92
N ASN A 85 10.54 11.54 -11.39
CA ASN A 85 9.11 11.72 -11.19
C ASN A 85 8.56 11.06 -9.91
N GLY A 86 9.45 10.56 -9.06
CA GLY A 86 9.14 10.01 -7.75
C GLY A 86 8.56 8.59 -7.82
N CYS A 87 9.24 7.70 -8.55
CA CYS A 87 8.98 6.26 -8.52
C CYS A 87 8.99 5.70 -7.09
N MET A 88 8.45 4.48 -6.92
CA MET A 88 8.47 3.86 -5.59
C MET A 88 9.88 3.44 -5.22
N LEU A 89 10.19 3.55 -3.93
CA LEU A 89 11.37 3.00 -3.31
C LEU A 89 10.96 1.76 -2.51
N MET A 90 11.76 0.71 -2.56
CA MET A 90 11.59 -0.49 -1.73
C MET A 90 12.90 -0.79 -1.01
N ALA A 91 12.84 -1.21 0.25
CA ALA A 91 13.99 -1.72 0.97
C ALA A 91 14.02 -3.25 0.86
N PRO A 92 14.88 -3.84 0.01
CA PRO A 92 14.83 -5.27 -0.28
C PRO A 92 15.00 -6.14 0.97
N GLY A 93 14.30 -7.27 1.02
CA GLY A 93 14.40 -8.23 2.14
C GLY A 93 13.63 -7.86 3.42
N THR A 94 13.23 -6.60 3.60
CA THR A 94 12.52 -6.15 4.82
C THR A 94 11.18 -6.84 5.07
N HIS A 95 10.52 -7.35 4.03
CA HIS A 95 9.30 -8.15 4.15
C HIS A 95 9.48 -9.44 4.96
N LYS A 96 10.71 -9.96 5.10
CA LYS A 96 11.03 -11.12 5.94
C LYS A 96 11.38 -10.75 7.38
N GLY A 97 11.59 -9.47 7.64
CA GLY A 97 12.01 -8.94 8.94
C GLY A 97 10.84 -8.57 9.85
N PRO A 98 11.09 -7.79 10.90
CA PRO A 98 10.05 -7.37 11.82
C PRO A 98 9.04 -6.40 11.16
N ILE A 99 7.96 -6.14 11.87
CA ILE A 99 7.19 -4.92 11.66
C ILE A 99 7.84 -3.83 12.52
N TYR A 100 8.41 -2.84 11.84
CA TYR A 100 9.00 -1.67 12.47
C TYR A 100 7.92 -0.87 13.20
N ASP A 101 8.33 0.00 14.12
CA ASP A 101 7.39 0.92 14.75
C ASP A 101 6.88 1.98 13.76
N HIS A 102 5.57 2.21 13.77
CA HIS A 102 4.89 3.26 13.01
C HIS A 102 4.23 4.31 13.90
N HIS A 103 4.62 4.36 15.18
CA HIS A 103 4.09 5.29 16.16
C HIS A 103 5.11 6.38 16.49
N GLU A 104 4.61 7.60 16.69
CA GLU A 104 5.35 8.70 17.30
C GLU A 104 4.60 9.08 18.58
N ASP A 105 5.31 9.16 19.71
CA ASP A 105 4.74 9.39 21.05
C ASP A 105 3.56 8.46 21.40
N GLY A 106 3.63 7.20 20.94
CA GLY A 106 2.59 6.20 21.18
C GLY A 106 1.34 6.37 20.30
N VAL A 107 1.33 7.26 19.31
CA VAL A 107 0.22 7.46 18.36
C VAL A 107 0.64 7.04 16.96
N PHE A 108 -0.24 6.35 16.24
CA PHE A 108 0.07 5.86 14.90
C PHE A 108 0.25 7.02 13.91
N VAL A 109 1.42 7.10 13.25
CA VAL A 109 1.76 8.13 12.25
C VAL A 109 1.96 7.57 10.84
N GLY A 110 1.71 6.28 10.63
CA GLY A 110 1.70 5.67 9.30
C GLY A 110 3.05 5.75 8.56
N ALA A 111 4.15 5.92 9.30
CA ALA A 111 5.51 5.93 8.77
C ALA A 111 6.44 5.31 9.80
N ILE A 112 7.51 4.67 9.33
CA ILE A 112 8.49 4.00 10.17
C ILE A 112 9.23 5.05 11.01
N THR A 113 9.11 4.95 12.32
CA THR A 113 9.83 5.78 13.32
C THR A 113 10.95 5.00 14.01
N ASP A 114 11.07 3.71 13.70
CA ASP A 114 12.06 2.81 14.29
C ASP A 114 13.48 3.11 13.80
N GLY A 115 14.36 3.57 14.70
CA GLY A 115 15.76 3.86 14.39
C GLY A 115 16.60 2.65 13.97
N ARG A 116 16.08 1.42 14.07
CA ARG A 116 16.72 0.20 13.56
C ARG A 116 16.48 -0.03 12.07
N PHE A 117 15.54 0.70 11.47
CA PHE A 117 15.28 0.59 10.04
C PHE A 117 16.38 1.27 9.23
N ASP A 118 17.10 0.48 8.45
CA ASP A 118 18.10 0.98 7.51
C ASP A 118 17.46 1.24 6.13
N SER A 119 17.46 2.51 5.74
CA SER A 119 16.96 2.98 4.44
C SER A 119 18.07 3.34 3.44
N ALA A 120 19.33 3.03 3.73
CA ALA A 120 20.49 3.53 2.97
C ALA A 120 20.59 3.04 1.52
N ARG A 121 20.00 1.87 1.20
CA ARG A 121 20.12 1.26 -0.14
C ARG A 121 18.76 0.84 -0.69
N PRO A 122 17.87 1.80 -0.97
CA PRO A 122 16.57 1.49 -1.53
C PRO A 122 16.71 1.08 -3.00
N ALA A 123 15.92 0.09 -3.41
CA ALA A 123 15.71 -0.22 -4.82
C ALA A 123 14.66 0.75 -5.40
N GLU A 124 14.99 1.36 -6.53
CA GLU A 124 14.08 2.22 -7.29
C GLU A 124 13.23 1.37 -8.25
N VAL A 125 11.92 1.53 -8.18
CA VAL A 125 10.96 0.74 -8.97
C VAL A 125 10.57 1.54 -10.20
N THR A 126 11.43 1.48 -11.23
CA THR A 126 11.19 2.11 -12.52
C THR A 126 10.35 1.21 -13.42
N MET A 127 9.43 1.82 -14.18
CA MET A 127 8.44 1.11 -14.99
C MET A 127 8.03 1.99 -16.17
N THR A 128 7.70 1.39 -17.31
CA THR A 128 6.99 2.11 -18.38
C THR A 128 5.49 2.05 -18.16
N ALA A 129 4.75 3.00 -18.72
CA ALA A 129 3.29 3.01 -18.69
C ALA A 129 2.71 1.66 -19.19
N GLY A 130 1.69 1.16 -18.49
CA GLY A 130 1.09 -0.16 -18.71
C GLY A 130 1.76 -1.31 -17.96
N SER A 131 2.97 -1.12 -17.40
CA SER A 131 3.62 -2.11 -16.55
C SER A 131 2.95 -2.22 -15.18
N ILE A 132 3.20 -3.33 -14.49
CA ILE A 132 2.75 -3.55 -13.12
C ILE A 132 3.94 -3.79 -12.17
N SER A 133 3.77 -3.35 -10.93
CA SER A 133 4.61 -3.72 -9.78
C SER A 133 3.78 -4.54 -8.79
N LEU A 134 4.43 -5.47 -8.09
CA LEU A 134 3.81 -6.22 -6.99
C LEU A 134 4.75 -6.15 -5.80
N HIS A 135 4.18 -5.98 -4.61
CA HIS A 135 4.96 -5.96 -3.40
C HIS A 135 4.18 -6.48 -2.19
N HIS A 136 4.89 -7.21 -1.33
CA HIS A 136 4.36 -7.81 -0.11
C HIS A 136 3.93 -6.75 0.89
N ALA A 137 2.83 -6.92 1.62
CA ALA A 137 2.35 -5.92 2.57
C ALA A 137 3.38 -5.55 3.66
N ARG A 138 4.31 -6.47 3.98
CA ARG A 138 5.40 -6.27 4.95
C ARG A 138 6.65 -5.59 4.39
N ILE A 139 6.77 -5.35 3.09
CA ILE A 139 7.94 -4.67 2.55
C ILE A 139 7.96 -3.21 3.01
N ALA A 140 9.09 -2.74 3.55
CA ALA A 140 9.26 -1.32 3.78
C ALA A 140 9.42 -0.62 2.43
N HIS A 141 8.54 0.35 2.17
CA HIS A 141 8.51 1.09 0.91
C HIS A 141 8.07 2.55 1.13
N GLY A 142 8.39 3.40 0.16
CA GLY A 142 8.09 4.82 0.20
C GLY A 142 8.20 5.43 -1.20
N SER A 143 8.13 6.75 -1.32
CA SER A 143 8.44 7.43 -2.58
C SER A 143 8.76 8.91 -2.37
N ARG A 144 9.76 9.42 -3.09
CA ARG A 144 10.20 10.83 -3.05
C ARG A 144 9.21 11.78 -3.75
N PRO A 145 9.26 13.10 -3.55
CA PRO A 145 8.46 14.05 -4.33
C PRO A 145 8.68 13.93 -5.85
N ASN A 146 7.78 14.52 -6.64
CA ASN A 146 7.99 14.65 -8.09
C ASN A 146 8.58 16.03 -8.40
N HIS A 147 9.82 16.04 -8.91
CA HIS A 147 10.53 17.26 -9.32
C HIS A 147 10.62 17.41 -10.85
N SER A 148 10.14 16.42 -11.60
CA SER A 148 10.13 16.42 -13.06
C SER A 148 8.97 17.24 -13.63
N ASP A 149 8.99 17.45 -14.94
CA ASP A 149 7.89 18.05 -15.69
C ASP A 149 6.80 17.03 -16.10
N ALA A 150 7.02 15.74 -15.86
CA ALA A 150 6.10 14.66 -16.20
C ALA A 150 5.19 14.25 -15.01
N PRO A 151 3.91 13.91 -15.24
CA PRO A 151 3.06 13.34 -14.21
C PRO A 151 3.42 11.89 -13.89
N ARG A 152 3.00 11.43 -12.72
CA ARG A 152 3.17 10.05 -12.25
C ARG A 152 1.92 9.57 -11.54
N ARG A 153 1.07 8.85 -12.25
CA ARG A 153 -0.18 8.25 -11.75
C ARG A 153 0.00 6.73 -11.58
N LEU A 154 -0.22 6.26 -10.35
CA LEU A 154 -0.11 4.86 -9.98
C LEU A 154 -1.43 4.37 -9.40
N LEU A 155 -2.11 3.48 -10.14
CA LEU A 155 -3.32 2.81 -9.67
C LEU A 155 -2.93 1.60 -8.83
N LEU A 156 -3.35 1.57 -7.58
CA LEU A 156 -2.99 0.54 -6.62
C LEU A 156 -4.23 -0.29 -6.25
N PHE A 157 -4.06 -1.60 -6.29
CA PHE A 157 -5.01 -2.59 -5.78
C PHE A 157 -4.36 -3.43 -4.70
N GLN A 158 -5.09 -3.69 -3.63
CA GLN A 158 -4.66 -4.57 -2.54
C GLN A 158 -5.42 -5.89 -2.66
N TYR A 159 -4.67 -6.98 -2.77
CA TYR A 159 -5.18 -8.34 -2.81
C TYR A 159 -4.75 -9.07 -1.55
N CYS A 160 -5.61 -9.95 -1.06
CA CYS A 160 -5.30 -10.86 0.03
C CYS A 160 -5.78 -12.27 -0.31
N ALA A 161 -5.14 -13.28 0.28
CA ALA A 161 -5.64 -14.64 0.24
C ALA A 161 -7.07 -14.66 0.83
N LEU A 162 -7.95 -15.49 0.26
CA LEU A 162 -9.35 -15.62 0.69
C LEU A 162 -9.49 -15.97 2.18
N ASP A 163 -8.51 -16.69 2.72
CA ASP A 163 -8.41 -17.14 4.12
C ASP A 163 -7.64 -16.18 5.03
N SER A 164 -7.19 -15.04 4.51
CA SER A 164 -6.54 -13.96 5.27
C SER A 164 -7.59 -12.96 5.73
N TRP A 165 -7.86 -12.92 7.03
CA TRP A 165 -8.92 -12.11 7.61
C TRP A 165 -8.35 -10.89 8.35
N PRO A 166 -8.99 -9.71 8.27
CA PRO A 166 -8.53 -8.50 8.94
C PRO A 166 -8.66 -8.62 10.46
N LEU A 167 -7.60 -8.33 11.20
CA LEU A 167 -7.60 -8.41 12.67
C LEU A 167 -8.42 -7.29 13.33
N LEU A 168 -8.66 -6.18 12.62
CA LEU A 168 -9.45 -5.05 13.10
C LEU A 168 -10.96 -5.18 12.79
N GLY A 169 -11.37 -6.32 12.23
CA GLY A 169 -12.75 -6.62 11.89
C GLY A 169 -13.06 -6.50 10.40
N SER A 170 -14.02 -7.30 9.94
CA SER A 170 -14.41 -7.45 8.53
C SER A 170 -15.70 -6.71 8.16
N GLY A 171 -16.30 -5.97 9.09
CA GLY A 171 -17.64 -5.40 8.92
C GLY A 171 -18.71 -6.51 8.94
N THR A 172 -19.72 -6.40 8.07
CA THR A 172 -20.77 -7.44 7.94
C THR A 172 -20.31 -8.59 7.05
N TRP A 173 -20.91 -9.77 7.23
CA TRP A 173 -20.62 -10.96 6.43
C TRP A 173 -20.81 -10.72 4.92
N ASP A 174 -21.92 -10.10 4.53
CA ASP A 174 -22.23 -9.84 3.12
C ASP A 174 -21.27 -8.82 2.50
N ALA A 175 -20.93 -7.75 3.24
CA ALA A 175 -19.97 -6.76 2.77
C ALA A 175 -18.56 -7.37 2.63
N PHE A 176 -18.17 -8.23 3.56
CA PHE A 176 -16.91 -8.94 3.49
C PHE A 176 -16.87 -9.88 2.29
N ASN A 177 -17.91 -10.68 2.05
CA ASN A 177 -17.95 -11.61 0.91
C ASN A 177 -18.10 -10.92 -0.45
N ALA A 178 -18.65 -9.70 -0.49
CA ALA A 178 -18.64 -8.89 -1.71
C ALA A 178 -17.22 -8.52 -2.19
N THR A 179 -16.20 -8.67 -1.35
CA THR A 179 -14.79 -8.45 -1.73
C THR A 179 -14.12 -9.66 -2.38
N ILE A 180 -14.78 -10.82 -2.43
CA ILE A 180 -14.22 -12.02 -3.06
C ILE A 180 -14.07 -11.78 -4.56
N ILE A 181 -12.86 -12.03 -5.07
CA ILE A 181 -12.54 -11.98 -6.50
C ILE A 181 -12.54 -13.39 -7.10
N ARG A 182 -12.03 -14.38 -6.34
CA ARG A 182 -11.94 -15.79 -6.74
C ARG A 182 -12.16 -16.70 -5.53
N GLY A 183 -12.86 -17.80 -5.75
CA GLY A 183 -13.18 -18.79 -4.72
C GLY A 183 -14.53 -18.54 -4.07
N GLU A 184 -14.86 -19.40 -3.11
CA GLU A 184 -16.13 -19.36 -2.36
C GLU A 184 -15.92 -18.77 -0.97
N PRO A 185 -16.97 -18.21 -0.33
CA PRO A 185 -16.87 -17.80 1.07
C PRO A 185 -16.32 -18.91 1.97
N THR A 186 -15.46 -18.54 2.91
CA THR A 186 -14.94 -19.41 3.97
C THR A 186 -15.25 -18.77 5.32
N TRP A 187 -15.45 -19.59 6.36
CA TRP A 187 -15.54 -19.20 7.77
C TRP A 187 -14.31 -19.66 8.58
N GLU A 188 -13.32 -20.26 7.90
CA GLU A 188 -12.10 -20.80 8.50
C GLU A 188 -10.91 -19.96 8.02
N PRO A 189 -10.51 -18.91 8.77
CA PRO A 189 -9.30 -18.16 8.45
C PRO A 189 -8.06 -19.02 8.71
N ARG A 190 -7.05 -18.88 7.86
CA ARG A 190 -5.72 -19.38 8.19
C ARG A 190 -5.02 -18.37 9.08
N VAL A 191 -4.50 -18.87 10.21
CA VAL A 191 -3.72 -18.10 11.17
C VAL A 191 -2.28 -18.59 11.11
N THR A 192 -1.34 -17.67 10.92
CA THR A 192 0.10 -17.96 10.89
C THR A 192 0.83 -17.13 11.92
N GLU A 193 2.00 -17.59 12.36
CA GLU A 193 2.89 -16.82 13.24
C GLU A 193 3.55 -15.68 12.44
N VAL A 194 2.89 -14.53 12.38
CA VAL A 194 3.38 -13.32 11.71
C VAL A 194 3.50 -12.17 12.72
N PRO A 195 4.55 -11.33 12.65
CA PRO A 195 4.69 -10.20 13.54
C PRO A 195 3.58 -9.18 13.27
N VAL A 196 2.91 -8.71 14.33
CA VAL A 196 1.81 -7.74 14.24
C VAL A 196 2.06 -6.58 15.18
N ARG A 197 1.82 -5.37 14.67
CA ARG A 197 1.62 -4.14 15.45
C ARG A 197 0.29 -3.55 15.02
N ILE A 198 -0.54 -3.21 16.00
CA ILE A 198 -1.87 -2.65 15.75
C ILE A 198 -1.74 -1.13 15.54
N PRO A 199 -2.41 -0.52 14.54
CA PRO A 199 -2.37 0.93 14.29
C PRO A 199 -3.26 1.71 15.28
N MET A 200 -3.08 1.46 16.58
CA MET A 200 -3.86 2.08 17.65
C MET A 200 -2.94 2.55 18.78
N PRO A 201 -3.21 3.72 19.39
CA PRO A 201 -4.29 4.66 19.06
C PRO A 201 -4.09 5.35 17.70
N SER A 202 -5.20 5.54 16.99
CA SER A 202 -5.23 6.33 15.75
C SER A 202 -5.03 7.82 16.05
N PRO A 203 -4.42 8.59 15.14
CA PRO A 203 -4.25 10.03 15.31
C PRO A 203 -5.61 10.75 15.24
N GLU A 204 -5.70 11.93 15.85
CA GLU A 204 -6.92 12.75 15.83
C GLU A 204 -7.43 13.03 14.40
N ARG A 205 -6.49 13.20 13.45
CA ARG A 205 -6.79 13.27 12.01
C ARG A 205 -6.53 11.92 11.35
N ALA A 206 -7.50 11.02 11.47
CA ALA A 206 -7.51 9.75 10.75
C ALA A 206 -7.95 10.01 9.29
N GLY A 207 -7.02 9.84 8.34
CA GLY A 207 -7.25 10.21 6.95
C GLY A 207 -6.48 9.36 5.95
N SER A 208 -6.11 9.95 4.82
CA SER A 208 -5.11 9.37 3.92
C SER A 208 -3.72 9.33 4.57
N ILE A 209 -2.85 8.46 4.07
CA ILE A 209 -1.44 8.42 4.51
C ILE A 209 -0.77 9.80 4.40
N TYR A 210 -1.14 10.60 3.39
CA TYR A 210 -0.63 11.97 3.23
C TYR A 210 -1.04 12.90 4.37
N GLU A 211 -2.21 12.70 4.98
CA GLU A 211 -2.69 13.53 6.10
C GLU A 211 -2.11 13.04 7.44
N ILE A 212 -1.97 11.72 7.59
CA ILE A 212 -1.36 11.13 8.78
C ILE A 212 0.12 11.54 8.84
N GLN A 213 0.87 11.36 7.75
CA GLN A 213 2.32 11.62 7.73
C GLN A 213 2.66 13.12 7.82
N THR A 214 1.75 14.04 7.49
CA THR A 214 1.99 15.49 7.73
C THR A 214 2.12 15.87 9.21
N GLN A 215 1.77 14.97 10.12
CA GLN A 215 1.89 15.18 11.58
C GLN A 215 3.24 14.71 12.14
N MET A 216 4.08 14.08 11.32
CA MET A 216 5.41 13.63 11.75
C MET A 216 6.35 14.80 12.03
N ARG A 217 7.17 14.67 13.07
CA ARG A 217 8.20 15.69 13.39
C ARG A 217 9.40 15.68 12.45
N ALA A 218 9.79 14.51 11.94
CA ALA A 218 11.03 14.34 11.17
C ALA A 218 10.80 13.43 9.93
N PRO A 219 10.20 13.96 8.85
CA PRO A 219 10.11 13.23 7.58
C PRO A 219 11.51 12.98 6.98
N VAL A 220 11.69 11.82 6.32
CA VAL A 220 12.98 11.40 5.74
C VAL A 220 12.96 11.45 4.21
N LEU A 221 11.80 11.17 3.59
CA LEU A 221 11.63 11.19 2.14
C LEU A 221 11.03 12.49 1.61
N GLY A 222 10.30 13.22 2.46
CA GLY A 222 9.86 14.58 2.18
C GLY A 222 11.02 15.56 2.09
N ASP A 223 10.85 16.62 1.29
CA ASP A 223 11.70 17.79 1.43
C ASP A 223 11.59 18.29 2.88
N ALA A 224 12.71 18.72 3.47
CA ALA A 224 12.69 19.42 4.76
C ALA A 224 11.64 20.55 4.69
N PRO A 225 10.87 20.80 5.77
CA PRO A 225 9.95 21.93 5.78
C PRO A 225 10.72 23.20 5.39
N ARG A 226 10.27 23.85 4.32
CA ARG A 226 10.77 25.17 3.92
C ARG A 226 10.36 26.23 4.93
#